data_AF-A0A1H7DBW8-F1
#
_entry.id   AF-A0A1H7DBW8-F1
#
_cell.length_a   1.000
_cell.length_b   1.000
_cell.length_c   1.000
_cell.angle_alpha   90.00
_cell.angle_beta   90.00
_cell.angle_gamma   90.00
#
_symmetry.space_group_name_H-M   'P 1'
#
loop_
_entity.id
_entity.type
_entity.pdbx_description
1 polymer ?
#
loop_
_entity_poly.entity_id
_entity_poly.type
_entity_poly.pdbx_seq_one_letter_code
_entity_poly.pdbx_strand_id
1 'polypeptide(L)'
;MKAAVIGPAVARMHQGEQIISVLGLRRDESHNRASIPIAKADERYAKAGNRHGTTMMTWHPIADWTSSDVFHAHRMLGILLHEAYSTWGSSRLSCRYCIFASLQDLEASAAAPSNAEVYRELVGIEARSTFPFQPTRWLADVAPRLLSAGLRSDVARAKADQLERRRLEASMPPGLRYVKGWPPRLPTPAEAEDIAAARRPILARHSLPDRFPTAVSIMERFAELLAVAPRKAAR
;
A
#
# COMPACT_ATOMS: atom_id res chain seq x y z
N MET A 1 -3.46 6.47 11.52
CA MET A 1 -3.99 5.53 12.54
C MET A 1 -3.27 5.63 13.89
N LYS A 2 -1.95 5.85 13.99
CA LYS A 2 -1.26 6.07 15.29
C LYS A 2 -1.36 7.51 15.85
N ALA A 3 -1.20 8.54 15.01
CA ALA A 3 -1.24 9.94 15.46
C ALA A 3 -2.58 10.32 16.13
N ALA A 4 -3.70 9.77 15.63
CA ALA A 4 -5.04 9.99 16.19
C ALA A 4 -5.22 9.43 17.61
N VAL A 5 -4.38 8.50 18.03
CA VAL A 5 -4.39 7.94 19.39
C VAL A 5 -3.36 8.65 20.28
N ILE A 6 -2.13 8.82 19.76
CA ILE A 6 -1.02 9.42 20.50
C ILE A 6 -1.26 10.90 20.78
N GLY A 7 -1.73 11.66 19.77
CA GLY A 7 -1.93 13.10 19.89
C GLY A 7 -2.83 13.50 21.06
N PRO A 8 -4.07 12.97 21.17
CA PRO A 8 -4.95 13.25 22.30
C PRO A 8 -4.39 12.77 23.65
N ALA A 9 -3.63 11.66 23.66
CA ALA A 9 -3.01 11.18 24.90
C ALA A 9 -1.94 12.17 25.41
N VAL A 10 -1.04 12.59 24.52
CA VAL A 10 0.03 13.56 24.82
C VAL A 10 -0.56 14.92 25.22
N ALA A 11 -1.58 15.42 24.50
CA ALA A 11 -2.26 16.67 24.85
C ALA A 11 -2.90 16.63 26.25
N ARG A 12 -3.40 15.47 26.69
CA ARG A 12 -3.95 15.31 28.05
C ARG A 12 -2.88 15.19 29.12
N MET A 13 -1.74 14.57 28.81
CA MET A 13 -0.61 14.43 29.75
C MET A 13 0.08 15.77 30.01
N HIS A 14 0.06 16.69 29.04
CA HIS A 14 0.76 17.97 29.11
C HIS A 14 -0.23 19.14 28.94
N GLN A 15 -1.26 19.18 29.78
CA GLN A 15 -2.24 20.28 29.78
C GLN A 15 -1.57 21.61 30.17
N GLY A 16 -1.87 22.69 29.46
CA GLY A 16 -1.25 24.01 29.67
C GLY A 16 0.12 24.20 29.02
N GLU A 17 0.74 23.13 28.53
CA GLU A 17 2.10 23.21 27.99
C GLU A 17 2.13 23.48 26.47
N GLN A 18 3.30 23.88 25.99
CA GLN A 18 3.65 23.87 24.57
C GLN A 18 4.29 22.53 24.19
N ILE A 19 3.65 21.81 23.28
CA ILE A 19 4.10 20.47 22.85
C ILE A 19 4.65 20.55 21.43
N ILE A 20 5.91 20.15 21.25
CA ILE A 20 6.60 20.19 19.95
C ILE A 20 6.83 18.77 19.45
N SER A 21 6.23 18.43 18.30
CA SER A 21 6.51 17.20 17.57
C SER A 21 7.65 17.43 16.58
N VAL A 22 8.82 16.90 16.89
CA VAL A 22 10.02 17.02 16.04
C VAL A 22 10.06 15.87 15.03
N LEU A 23 10.15 16.18 13.74
CA LEU A 23 10.15 15.20 12.65
C LEU A 23 11.29 15.50 11.67
N GLY A 24 12.11 14.49 11.35
CA GLY A 24 13.21 14.60 10.38
C GLY A 24 12.79 14.59 8.92
N LEU A 25 11.70 15.29 8.56
CA LEU A 25 11.25 15.40 7.17
C LEU A 25 12.07 16.43 6.41
N ARG A 26 12.33 16.17 5.12
CA ARG A 26 13.13 17.04 4.26
C ARG A 26 12.39 17.34 2.95
N ARG A 27 12.60 18.53 2.40
CA ARG A 27 12.02 18.96 1.11
C ARG A 27 12.54 18.12 -0.06
N ASP A 28 13.78 17.65 0.06
CA ASP A 28 14.49 16.77 -0.88
C ASP A 28 13.91 15.34 -0.99
N GLU A 29 13.02 14.91 -0.09
CA GLU A 29 12.54 13.52 -0.08
C GLU A 29 11.53 13.19 -1.19
N SER A 30 10.73 14.17 -1.63
CA SER A 30 9.74 14.00 -2.71
C SER A 30 9.12 15.32 -3.14
N HIS A 31 8.53 15.36 -4.33
CA HIS A 31 7.77 16.52 -4.82
C HIS A 31 6.70 17.02 -3.83
N ASN A 32 5.94 16.11 -3.22
CA ASN A 32 4.90 16.44 -2.24
C ASN A 32 5.44 17.10 -0.96
N ARG A 33 6.75 16.96 -0.68
CA ARG A 33 7.40 17.53 0.50
C ARG A 33 8.21 18.79 0.19
N ALA A 34 8.37 19.16 -1.09
CA ALA A 34 9.18 20.28 -1.51
C ALA A 34 8.81 21.61 -0.84
N SER A 35 7.54 21.78 -0.47
CA SER A 35 7.01 22.98 0.19
C SER A 35 6.75 22.81 1.69
N ILE A 36 7.28 21.76 2.34
CA ILE A 36 7.02 21.54 3.77
C ILE A 36 7.58 22.73 4.59
N PRO A 37 6.77 23.34 5.48
CA PRO A 37 7.24 24.45 6.31
C PRO A 37 8.18 23.92 7.39
N ILE A 38 9.16 24.73 7.80
CA ILE A 38 10.09 24.37 8.89
C ILE A 38 9.29 24.13 10.18
N ALA A 39 8.31 24.98 10.49
CA ALA A 39 7.44 24.82 11.64
C ALA A 39 5.99 25.13 11.26
N LYS A 40 5.04 24.43 11.88
CA LYS A 40 3.60 24.73 11.74
C LYS A 40 2.84 24.38 13.00
N ALA A 41 1.80 25.17 13.31
CA ALA A 41 0.83 24.83 14.34
C ALA A 41 0.15 23.49 14.01
N ASP A 42 -0.17 22.72 15.04
CA ASP A 42 -0.86 21.44 14.95
C ASP A 42 -2.13 21.42 15.81
N GLU A 43 -3.21 21.97 15.26
CA GLU A 43 -4.47 22.13 15.99
C GLU A 43 -5.35 20.87 16.01
N ARG A 44 -4.86 19.74 15.48
CA ARG A 44 -5.65 18.50 15.39
C ARG A 44 -6.08 17.97 16.76
N TYR A 45 -5.26 18.19 17.78
CA TYR A 45 -5.45 17.61 19.12
C TYR A 45 -5.45 18.63 20.26
N ALA A 46 -5.01 19.86 19.99
CA ALA A 46 -5.18 21.02 20.86
C ALA A 46 -5.54 22.23 19.99
N LYS A 47 -6.83 22.56 19.93
CA LYS A 47 -7.29 23.73 19.17
C LYS A 47 -6.78 25.01 19.79
N ALA A 48 -6.55 26.04 18.98
CA ALA A 48 -6.25 27.38 19.46
C ALA A 48 -7.31 27.84 20.48
N GLY A 49 -6.86 28.40 21.61
CA GLY A 49 -7.76 28.87 22.68
C GLY A 49 -8.51 27.79 23.46
N ASN A 50 -8.05 26.53 23.43
CA ASN A 50 -8.65 25.49 24.28
C ASN A 50 -8.54 25.85 25.77
N ARG A 51 -9.47 25.32 26.57
CA ARG A 51 -9.64 25.64 28.01
C ARG A 51 -8.38 25.47 28.87
N HIS A 52 -7.45 24.62 28.43
CA HIS A 52 -6.26 24.30 29.19
C HIS A 52 -5.08 25.17 28.80
N GLY A 53 -5.16 25.94 27.70
CA GLY A 53 -4.04 26.73 27.18
C GLY A 53 -2.98 25.91 26.45
N THR A 54 -3.18 24.59 26.28
CA THR A 54 -2.21 23.72 25.59
C THR A 54 -2.01 24.17 24.15
N THR A 55 -0.77 24.23 23.68
CA THR A 55 -0.47 24.47 22.26
C THR A 55 0.34 23.32 21.69
N MET A 56 0.16 23.06 20.39
CA MET A 56 0.89 22.00 19.71
C MET A 56 1.44 22.51 18.38
N MET A 57 2.65 22.07 18.05
CA MET A 57 3.28 22.36 16.77
C MET A 57 4.09 21.18 16.25
N THR A 58 4.28 21.13 14.93
CA THR A 58 5.25 20.25 14.28
C THR A 58 6.46 21.08 13.87
N TRP A 59 7.66 20.55 14.11
CA TRP A 59 8.93 21.16 13.71
C TRP A 59 9.76 20.18 12.87
N HIS A 60 10.27 20.65 11.74
CA HIS A 60 11.10 19.94 10.78
C HIS A 60 12.50 20.58 10.74
N PRO A 61 13.39 20.24 11.69
CA PRO A 61 14.67 20.95 11.87
C PRO A 61 15.62 20.83 10.69
N ILE A 62 15.45 19.80 9.85
CA ILE A 62 16.30 19.50 8.70
C ILE A 62 15.53 19.67 7.38
N ALA A 63 14.49 20.52 7.35
CA ALA A 63 13.63 20.67 6.18
C ALA A 63 14.40 20.97 4.89
N ASP A 64 15.49 21.75 4.98
CA ASP A 64 16.32 22.17 3.85
C ASP A 64 17.50 21.24 3.56
N TRP A 65 17.67 20.15 4.31
CA TRP A 65 18.78 19.24 4.11
C TRP A 65 18.56 18.32 2.91
N THR A 66 19.60 18.18 2.09
CA THR A 66 19.69 17.14 1.07
C THR A 66 20.07 15.80 1.69
N SER A 67 19.95 14.73 0.92
CA SER A 67 20.39 13.40 1.36
C SER A 67 21.90 13.38 1.62
N SER A 68 22.66 14.15 0.83
CA SER A 68 24.11 14.32 1.02
C SER A 68 24.43 14.97 2.38
N ASP A 69 23.68 15.99 2.78
CA ASP A 69 23.90 16.68 4.06
C ASP A 69 23.67 15.73 5.24
N VAL A 70 22.64 14.87 5.16
CA VAL A 70 22.38 13.84 6.17
C VAL A 70 23.56 12.86 6.26
N PHE A 71 24.01 12.32 5.13
CA PHE A 71 25.15 11.39 5.13
C PHE A 71 26.46 12.06 5.59
N HIS A 72 26.66 13.34 5.25
CA HIS A 72 27.80 14.12 5.73
C HIS A 72 27.76 14.31 7.25
N ALA A 73 26.60 14.66 7.81
CA ALA A 73 26.43 14.79 9.26
C ALA A 73 26.69 13.48 10.00
N HIS A 74 26.22 12.34 9.48
CA HIS A 74 26.56 11.02 10.04
C HIS A 74 28.07 10.80 10.14
N ARG A 75 28.82 11.15 9.08
CA ARG A 75 30.29 11.05 9.10
C ARG A 75 30.94 11.99 10.09
N MET A 76 30.55 13.26 10.09
CA MET A 76 31.13 14.29 10.96
C MET A 76 30.86 14.04 12.44
N LEU A 77 29.68 13.52 12.77
CA LEU A 77 29.26 13.27 14.15
C LEU A 77 29.58 11.85 14.64
N GLY A 78 30.16 11.00 13.79
CA GLY A 78 30.43 9.60 14.14
C GLY A 78 29.17 8.76 14.38
N ILE A 79 28.02 9.14 13.82
CA ILE A 79 26.77 8.40 13.96
C ILE A 79 26.74 7.30 12.89
N LEU A 80 26.67 6.05 13.33
CA LEU A 80 26.64 4.90 12.42
C LEU A 80 25.36 4.89 11.57
N LEU A 81 25.52 4.56 10.29
CA LEU A 81 24.40 4.27 9.40
C LEU A 81 23.81 2.90 9.72
N HIS A 82 22.50 2.77 9.54
CA HIS A 82 21.83 1.48 9.60
C HIS A 82 22.43 0.50 8.56
N GLU A 83 22.53 -0.78 8.91
CA GLU A 83 23.15 -1.83 8.06
C GLU A 83 22.55 -1.90 6.64
N ALA A 84 21.27 -1.55 6.49
CA ALA A 84 20.61 -1.47 5.19
C ALA A 84 21.36 -0.58 4.21
N TYR A 85 21.93 0.54 4.68
CA TYR A 85 22.75 1.44 3.85
C TYR A 85 24.18 0.93 3.73
N SER A 86 24.81 0.61 4.86
CA SER A 86 26.26 0.39 4.94
C SER A 86 26.71 -1.01 4.50
N THR A 87 25.87 -2.02 4.71
CA THR A 87 26.19 -3.43 4.45
C THR A 87 25.48 -3.94 3.21
N TRP A 88 24.20 -3.59 3.06
CA TRP A 88 23.34 -4.16 2.02
C TRP A 88 23.16 -3.26 0.79
N GLY A 89 23.56 -1.98 0.89
CA GLY A 89 23.55 -1.06 -0.25
C GLY A 89 22.17 -0.52 -0.65
N SER A 90 21.19 -0.56 0.26
CA SER A 90 19.88 0.07 0.05
C SER A 90 20.02 1.59 -0.02
N SER A 91 19.29 2.22 -0.93
CA SER A 91 19.21 3.69 -1.06
C SER A 91 18.29 4.32 0.00
N ARG A 92 17.44 3.52 0.65
CA ARG A 92 16.50 3.95 1.68
C ARG A 92 16.23 2.84 2.70
N LEU A 93 15.97 3.22 3.95
CA LEU A 93 15.50 2.32 4.99
C LEU A 93 13.96 2.37 5.08
N SER A 94 13.31 1.23 4.88
CA SER A 94 11.85 1.08 5.00
C SER A 94 11.50 -0.33 5.46
N CYS A 95 10.28 -0.82 5.16
CA CYS A 95 9.99 -2.25 5.33
C CYS A 95 11.00 -3.08 4.53
N ARG A 96 11.34 -4.29 5.03
CA ARG A 96 12.27 -5.22 4.35
C ARG A 96 11.95 -5.33 2.86
N TYR A 97 10.71 -5.60 2.49
CA TYR A 97 10.25 -5.51 1.09
C TYR A 97 9.15 -4.46 0.99
N CYS A 98 9.53 -3.21 0.72
CA CYS A 98 8.57 -2.13 0.54
C CYS A 98 7.96 -2.19 -0.87
N ILE A 99 6.64 -2.06 -0.96
CA ILE A 99 5.94 -2.00 -2.25
C ILE A 99 6.40 -0.83 -3.14
N PHE A 100 6.94 0.23 -2.53
CA PHE A 100 7.47 1.41 -3.22
C PHE A 100 9.00 1.36 -3.43
N ALA A 101 9.65 0.24 -3.11
CA ALA A 101 11.08 0.09 -3.29
C ALA A 101 11.45 -0.01 -4.78
N SER A 102 12.64 0.51 -5.11
CA SER A 102 13.28 0.25 -6.41
C SER A 102 13.67 -1.23 -6.54
N LEU A 103 14.04 -1.66 -7.74
CA LEU A 103 14.58 -3.02 -7.91
C LEU A 103 15.86 -3.20 -7.07
N GLN A 104 16.76 -2.23 -7.12
CA GLN A 104 18.01 -2.24 -6.37
C GLN A 104 17.77 -2.38 -4.86
N ASP A 105 16.81 -1.65 -4.28
CA ASP A 105 16.49 -1.77 -2.86
C ASP A 105 15.88 -3.13 -2.50
N LEU A 106 15.11 -3.75 -3.41
CA LEU A 106 14.56 -5.09 -3.22
C LEU A 106 15.68 -6.15 -3.29
N GLU A 107 16.64 -6.00 -4.19
CA GLU A 107 17.82 -6.88 -4.28
C GLU A 107 18.73 -6.74 -3.06
N ALA A 108 18.98 -5.51 -2.62
CA ALA A 108 19.70 -5.20 -1.39
C ALA A 108 19.03 -5.88 -0.18
N SER A 109 17.70 -5.78 -0.08
CA SER A 109 16.96 -6.45 0.99
C SER A 109 17.03 -7.97 0.90
N ALA A 110 16.96 -8.54 -0.30
CA ALA A 110 17.09 -9.98 -0.52
C ALA A 110 18.50 -10.52 -0.29
N ALA A 111 19.53 -9.66 -0.34
CA ALA A 111 20.89 -10.03 0.01
C ALA A 111 21.07 -10.24 1.52
N ALA A 112 20.26 -9.58 2.36
CA ALA A 112 20.31 -9.74 3.82
C ALA A 112 19.69 -11.09 4.25
N PRO A 113 20.46 -12.03 4.85
CA PRO A 113 19.97 -13.37 5.18
C PRO A 113 18.76 -13.38 6.12
N SER A 114 18.68 -12.42 7.04
CA SER A 114 17.57 -12.24 7.99
C SER A 114 16.24 -11.89 7.31
N ASN A 115 16.27 -11.49 6.04
CA ASN A 115 15.09 -11.15 5.25
C ASN A 115 14.62 -12.31 4.36
N ALA A 116 15.33 -13.45 4.32
CA ALA A 116 15.00 -14.56 3.43
C ALA A 116 13.66 -15.23 3.76
N GLU A 117 13.28 -15.31 5.04
CA GLU A 117 12.00 -15.91 5.45
C GLU A 117 10.82 -15.06 4.97
N VAL A 118 10.81 -13.77 5.30
CA VAL A 118 9.75 -12.85 4.89
C VAL A 118 9.69 -12.67 3.36
N TYR A 119 10.82 -12.82 2.65
CA TYR A 119 10.82 -12.90 1.19
C TYR A 119 9.94 -14.04 0.69
N ARG A 120 10.18 -15.26 1.20
CA ARG A 120 9.41 -16.45 0.80
C ARG A 120 7.94 -16.33 1.21
N GLU A 121 7.65 -15.72 2.36
CA GLU A 121 6.28 -15.47 2.80
C GLU A 121 5.53 -14.57 1.80
N LEU A 122 6.14 -13.44 1.42
CA LEU A 122 5.55 -12.50 0.46
C LEU A 122 5.41 -13.11 -0.93
N VAL A 123 6.42 -13.86 -1.40
CA VAL A 123 6.32 -14.62 -2.66
C VAL A 123 5.22 -15.69 -2.58
N GLY A 124 5.02 -16.31 -1.41
CA GLY A 124 3.90 -17.20 -1.15
C GLY A 124 2.54 -16.51 -1.28
N ILE A 125 2.44 -15.23 -0.90
CA ILE A 125 1.23 -14.43 -1.14
C ILE A 125 1.03 -14.21 -2.65
N GLU A 126 2.08 -13.92 -3.42
CA GLU A 126 1.97 -13.81 -4.88
C GLU A 126 1.46 -15.12 -5.50
N ALA A 127 2.03 -16.26 -5.07
CA ALA A 127 1.67 -17.58 -5.56
C ALA A 127 0.20 -17.95 -5.28
N ARG A 128 -0.32 -17.60 -4.09
CA ARG A 128 -1.73 -17.87 -3.71
C ARG A 128 -2.71 -16.88 -4.32
N SER A 129 -2.35 -15.60 -4.33
CA SER A 129 -3.24 -14.52 -4.77
C SER A 129 -3.28 -14.36 -6.28
N THR A 130 -2.26 -14.86 -7.01
CA THR A 130 -2.07 -14.64 -8.44
C THR A 130 -1.95 -13.16 -8.82
N PHE A 131 -1.62 -12.31 -7.84
CA PHE A 131 -1.28 -10.91 -8.03
C PHE A 131 0.21 -10.69 -7.78
N PRO A 132 0.88 -9.90 -8.64
CA PRO A 132 2.28 -9.57 -8.46
C PRO A 132 2.44 -8.60 -7.29
N PHE A 133 3.60 -8.65 -6.66
CA PHE A 133 3.97 -7.77 -5.58
C PHE A 133 3.81 -6.31 -6.01
N GLN A 134 4.45 -5.90 -7.11
CA GLN A 134 4.30 -4.59 -7.73
C GLN A 134 3.53 -4.70 -9.06
N PRO A 135 2.87 -3.63 -9.55
CA PRO A 135 2.09 -3.66 -10.79
C PRO A 135 2.83 -4.24 -12.00
N THR A 136 4.15 -4.02 -12.06
CA THR A 136 5.02 -4.44 -13.16
C THR A 136 6.05 -5.50 -12.77
N ARG A 137 6.06 -5.99 -11.52
CA ARG A 137 7.12 -6.86 -11.02
C ARG A 137 6.62 -7.86 -9.99
N TRP A 138 6.94 -9.12 -10.22
CA TRP A 138 6.81 -10.16 -9.20
C TRP A 138 8.03 -10.13 -8.29
N LEU A 139 7.82 -10.15 -6.97
CA LEU A 139 8.90 -10.23 -6.01
C LEU A 139 9.69 -11.53 -6.18
N ALA A 140 9.02 -12.61 -6.58
CA ALA A 140 9.63 -13.90 -6.90
C ALA A 140 10.77 -13.83 -7.93
N ASP A 141 10.77 -12.80 -8.80
CA ASP A 141 11.79 -12.61 -9.83
C ASP A 141 13.03 -11.88 -9.32
N VAL A 142 12.96 -11.22 -8.15
CA VAL A 142 14.08 -10.46 -7.57
C VAL A 142 15.19 -11.38 -7.06
N ALA A 143 14.85 -12.47 -6.40
CA ALA A 143 15.81 -13.40 -5.82
C ALA A 143 15.32 -14.86 -5.90
N PRO A 144 15.12 -15.42 -7.11
CA PRO A 144 14.56 -16.76 -7.32
C PRO A 144 15.39 -17.89 -6.67
N ARG A 145 16.68 -17.61 -6.41
CA ARG A 145 17.61 -18.47 -5.67
C ARG A 145 17.19 -18.74 -4.22
N LEU A 146 16.37 -17.87 -3.62
CA LEU A 146 15.88 -18.02 -2.24
C LEU A 146 14.63 -18.92 -2.15
N LEU A 147 14.04 -19.28 -3.29
CA LEU A 147 12.80 -20.06 -3.35
C LEU A 147 13.07 -21.56 -3.29
N SER A 148 12.12 -22.32 -2.74
CA SER A 148 12.11 -23.79 -2.89
C SER A 148 11.63 -24.17 -4.30
N ALA A 149 11.87 -25.42 -4.71
CA ALA A 149 11.36 -25.92 -6.00
C ALA A 149 9.82 -25.90 -6.06
N GLY A 150 9.15 -26.19 -4.93
CA GLY A 150 7.71 -26.09 -4.80
C GLY A 150 7.22 -24.66 -5.02
N LEU A 151 7.76 -23.70 -4.28
CA LEU A 151 7.35 -22.30 -4.40
C LEU A 151 7.62 -21.71 -5.79
N ARG A 152 8.73 -22.10 -6.45
CA ARG A 152 8.97 -21.73 -7.86
C ARG A 152 7.87 -22.25 -8.79
N SER A 153 7.48 -23.50 -8.63
CA SER A 153 6.39 -24.10 -9.41
C SER A 153 5.06 -23.40 -9.15
N ASP A 154 4.79 -23.05 -7.89
CA ASP A 154 3.56 -22.34 -7.51
C ASP A 154 3.51 -20.93 -8.12
N VAL A 155 4.63 -20.21 -8.12
CA VAL A 155 4.74 -18.90 -8.79
C VAL A 155 4.54 -19.02 -10.30
N ALA A 156 5.11 -20.04 -10.94
CA ALA A 156 4.92 -20.26 -12.37
C ALA A 156 3.44 -20.47 -12.72
N ARG A 157 2.72 -21.27 -11.91
CA ARG A 157 1.26 -21.43 -12.04
C ARG A 157 0.53 -20.11 -11.81
N ALA A 158 0.88 -19.38 -10.74
CA ALA A 158 0.26 -18.10 -10.42
C ALA A 158 0.43 -17.04 -11.52
N LYS A 159 1.56 -17.04 -12.23
CA LYS A 159 1.79 -16.19 -13.41
C LYS A 159 0.90 -16.58 -14.59
N ALA A 160 0.74 -17.88 -14.86
CA ALA A 160 -0.20 -18.35 -15.86
C ALA A 160 -1.66 -17.99 -15.49
N ASP A 161 -2.03 -18.18 -14.22
CA ASP A 161 -3.35 -17.81 -13.70
C ASP A 161 -3.60 -16.30 -13.78
N GLN A 162 -2.58 -15.46 -13.56
CA GLN A 162 -2.69 -14.01 -13.76
C GLN A 162 -3.05 -13.68 -15.21
N LEU A 163 -2.38 -14.33 -16.18
CA LEU A 163 -2.65 -14.10 -17.59
C LEU A 163 -4.06 -14.54 -17.96
N GLU A 164 -4.49 -15.70 -17.48
CA GLU A 164 -5.85 -16.20 -17.72
C GLU A 164 -6.90 -15.31 -17.08
N ARG A 165 -6.70 -14.87 -15.82
CA ARG A 165 -7.58 -13.88 -15.18
C ARG A 165 -7.69 -12.62 -16.03
N ARG A 166 -6.57 -12.06 -16.50
CA ARG A 166 -6.59 -10.85 -17.34
C ARG A 166 -7.35 -11.07 -18.65
N ARG A 167 -7.24 -12.25 -19.26
CA ARG A 167 -8.00 -12.63 -20.46
C ARG A 167 -9.50 -12.68 -20.19
N LEU A 168 -9.90 -13.33 -19.10
CA LEU A 168 -11.30 -13.44 -18.64
C LEU A 168 -11.88 -12.07 -18.27
N GLU A 169 -11.11 -11.23 -17.58
CA GLU A 169 -11.52 -9.86 -17.25
C GLU A 169 -11.68 -8.99 -18.51
N ALA A 170 -10.84 -9.22 -19.52
CA ALA A 170 -10.93 -8.53 -20.79
C ALA A 170 -12.14 -8.96 -21.63
N SER A 171 -12.62 -10.21 -21.49
CA SER A 171 -13.82 -10.67 -22.19
C SER A 171 -15.12 -10.11 -21.60
N MET A 172 -15.10 -9.57 -20.38
CA MET A 172 -16.26 -8.87 -19.83
C MET A 172 -16.56 -7.57 -20.59
N PRO A 173 -17.83 -7.15 -20.68
CA PRO A 173 -18.24 -5.91 -21.34
C PRO A 173 -17.44 -4.71 -20.78
N PRO A 174 -16.77 -3.89 -21.62
CA PRO A 174 -15.84 -2.85 -21.15
C PRO A 174 -16.44 -1.89 -20.13
N GLY A 175 -17.71 -1.50 -20.33
CA GLY A 175 -18.45 -0.61 -19.42
C GLY A 175 -18.97 -1.27 -18.14
N LEU A 176 -18.73 -2.56 -17.92
CA LEU A 176 -19.18 -3.31 -16.75
C LEU A 176 -18.03 -4.04 -16.03
N ARG A 177 -16.79 -3.81 -16.46
CA ARG A 177 -15.60 -4.23 -15.70
C ARG A 177 -15.57 -3.53 -14.34
N TYR A 178 -14.85 -4.11 -13.39
CA TYR A 178 -14.76 -3.56 -12.05
C TYR A 178 -14.26 -2.11 -12.06
N VAL A 179 -15.03 -1.23 -11.41
CA VAL A 179 -14.65 0.14 -11.08
C VAL A 179 -14.82 0.37 -9.59
N LYS A 180 -14.04 1.29 -9.03
CA LYS A 180 -14.20 1.66 -7.63
C LYS A 180 -15.56 2.33 -7.43
N GLY A 181 -16.37 1.80 -6.51
CA GLY A 181 -17.66 2.36 -6.14
C GLY A 181 -18.83 1.48 -6.58
N TRP A 182 -19.77 2.06 -7.29
CA TRP A 182 -21.03 1.43 -7.71
C TRP A 182 -20.94 0.97 -9.17
N PRO A 183 -21.70 -0.06 -9.57
CA PRO A 183 -21.82 -0.40 -10.98
C PRO A 183 -22.36 0.80 -11.78
N PRO A 184 -21.86 1.06 -12.99
CA PRO A 184 -22.21 2.28 -13.73
C PRO A 184 -23.61 2.23 -14.36
N ARG A 185 -24.12 1.02 -14.65
CA ARG A 185 -25.47 0.78 -15.16
C ARG A 185 -25.88 -0.67 -14.93
N LEU A 186 -27.14 -0.97 -15.19
CA LEU A 186 -27.64 -2.34 -15.23
C LEU A 186 -27.07 -3.07 -16.48
N PRO A 187 -26.61 -4.33 -16.35
CA PRO A 187 -26.25 -5.15 -17.50
C PRO A 187 -27.51 -5.64 -18.22
N THR A 188 -27.40 -5.89 -19.53
CA THR A 188 -28.38 -6.71 -20.25
C THR A 188 -28.28 -8.18 -19.81
N PRO A 189 -29.28 -9.04 -20.09
CA PRO A 189 -29.18 -10.46 -19.80
C PRO A 189 -27.92 -11.12 -20.39
N ALA A 190 -27.58 -10.83 -21.65
CA ALA A 190 -26.37 -11.35 -22.29
C ALA A 190 -25.08 -10.86 -21.61
N GLU A 191 -25.00 -9.58 -21.26
CA GLU A 191 -23.85 -9.04 -20.53
C GLU A 191 -23.71 -9.65 -19.12
N ALA A 192 -24.83 -9.96 -18.47
CA ALA A 192 -24.82 -10.64 -17.17
C ALA A 192 -24.37 -12.10 -17.30
N GLU A 193 -24.70 -12.79 -18.40
CA GLU A 193 -24.14 -14.11 -18.74
C GLU A 193 -22.63 -14.04 -18.94
N ASP A 194 -22.12 -13.05 -19.69
CA ASP A 194 -20.68 -12.84 -19.89
C ASP A 194 -19.95 -12.61 -18.55
N ILE A 195 -20.55 -11.81 -17.66
CA ILE A 195 -20.00 -11.56 -16.32
C ILE A 195 -19.98 -12.85 -15.50
N ALA A 196 -21.06 -13.64 -15.51
CA ALA A 196 -21.11 -14.93 -14.81
C ALA A 196 -20.04 -15.89 -15.33
N ALA A 197 -19.93 -16.00 -16.67
CA ALA A 197 -19.00 -16.88 -17.35
C ALA A 197 -17.53 -16.51 -17.05
N ALA A 198 -17.20 -15.21 -17.04
CA ALA A 198 -15.85 -14.75 -16.71
C ALA A 198 -15.50 -14.94 -15.22
N ARG A 199 -16.45 -14.70 -14.31
CA ARG A 199 -16.20 -14.79 -12.86
C ARG A 199 -16.06 -16.22 -12.36
N ARG A 200 -16.81 -17.16 -12.89
CA ARG A 200 -16.82 -18.56 -12.44
C ARG A 200 -15.41 -19.20 -12.37
N PRO A 201 -14.59 -19.20 -13.44
CA PRO A 201 -13.24 -19.77 -13.37
C PRO A 201 -12.31 -19.00 -12.43
N ILE A 202 -12.45 -17.67 -12.33
CA ILE A 202 -11.66 -16.85 -11.38
C ILE A 202 -11.97 -17.26 -9.94
N LEU A 203 -13.26 -17.37 -9.59
CA LEU A 203 -13.69 -17.78 -8.25
C LEU A 203 -13.26 -19.21 -7.93
N ALA A 204 -13.43 -20.13 -8.88
CA ALA A 204 -13.00 -21.52 -8.73
C ALA A 204 -11.49 -21.62 -8.45
N ARG A 205 -10.67 -20.86 -9.20
CA ARG A 205 -9.22 -20.83 -8.99
C ARG A 205 -8.82 -20.40 -7.57
N HIS A 206 -9.61 -19.53 -6.94
CA HIS A 206 -9.36 -19.05 -5.59
C HIS A 206 -10.20 -19.77 -4.51
N SER A 207 -10.94 -20.84 -4.86
CA SER A 207 -11.86 -21.54 -3.96
C SER A 207 -12.86 -20.58 -3.28
N LEU A 208 -13.32 -19.56 -4.00
CA LEU A 208 -14.27 -18.58 -3.51
C LEU A 208 -15.70 -18.99 -3.89
N PRO A 209 -16.69 -18.75 -3.02
CA PRO A 209 -18.09 -19.06 -3.31
C PRO A 209 -18.64 -18.15 -4.42
N ASP A 210 -19.28 -18.76 -5.41
CA ASP A 210 -20.01 -18.03 -6.45
C ASP A 210 -21.43 -17.69 -5.97
N ARG A 211 -21.55 -16.52 -5.32
CA ARG A 211 -22.81 -16.04 -4.73
C ARG A 211 -23.84 -15.58 -5.77
N PHE A 212 -23.40 -15.29 -6.99
CA PHE A 212 -24.25 -14.77 -8.06
C PHE A 212 -23.96 -15.54 -9.36
N PRO A 213 -24.29 -16.85 -9.41
CA PRO A 213 -23.82 -17.74 -10.47
C PRO A 213 -24.62 -17.63 -11.78
N THR A 214 -25.73 -16.89 -11.77
CA THR A 214 -26.65 -16.76 -12.91
C THR A 214 -26.82 -15.30 -13.32
N ALA A 215 -27.17 -15.07 -14.60
CA ALA A 215 -27.48 -13.73 -15.13
C ALA A 215 -28.55 -13.00 -14.31
N VAL A 216 -29.62 -13.72 -13.92
CA VAL A 216 -30.70 -13.18 -13.07
C VAL A 216 -30.15 -12.68 -11.74
N SER A 217 -29.38 -13.50 -11.01
CA SER A 217 -28.83 -13.12 -9.71
C SER A 217 -27.83 -11.95 -9.79
N ILE A 218 -27.11 -11.83 -10.92
CA ILE A 218 -26.21 -10.69 -11.17
C ILE A 218 -27.01 -9.43 -11.43
N MET A 219 -28.04 -9.48 -12.28
CA MET A 219 -28.89 -8.32 -12.59
C MET A 219 -29.62 -7.82 -11.34
N GLU A 220 -30.20 -8.72 -10.55
CA GLU A 220 -30.82 -8.39 -9.26
C GLU A 220 -29.82 -7.69 -8.35
N ARG A 221 -28.60 -8.22 -8.23
CA ARG A 221 -27.56 -7.59 -7.41
C ARG A 221 -27.13 -6.22 -7.91
N PHE A 222 -27.02 -6.03 -9.23
CA PHE A 222 -26.71 -4.72 -9.81
C PHE A 222 -27.84 -3.73 -9.52
N ALA A 223 -29.10 -4.14 -9.64
CA ALA A 223 -30.26 -3.31 -9.33
C ALA A 223 -30.28 -2.88 -7.84
N GLU A 224 -30.02 -3.82 -6.91
CA GLU A 224 -29.87 -3.50 -5.48
C GLU A 224 -28.79 -2.45 -5.23
N LEU A 225 -27.62 -2.64 -5.85
CA LEU A 225 -26.49 -1.72 -5.69
C LEU A 225 -26.83 -0.33 -6.22
N LEU A 226 -27.43 -0.23 -7.40
CA LEU A 226 -27.85 1.04 -7.99
C LEU A 226 -28.94 1.74 -7.16
N ALA A 227 -29.85 1.00 -6.53
CA ALA A 227 -30.86 1.56 -5.64
C ALA A 227 -30.27 2.18 -4.35
N VAL A 228 -29.13 1.65 -3.88
CA VAL A 228 -28.44 2.16 -2.67
C VAL A 228 -27.47 3.31 -2.99
N ALA A 229 -26.94 3.39 -4.22
CA ALA A 229 -25.94 4.38 -4.61
C ALA A 229 -26.31 5.85 -4.28
N PRO A 230 -27.54 6.33 -4.56
CA PRO A 230 -27.95 7.71 -4.26
C PRO A 230 -27.97 8.01 -2.75
N ARG A 231 -28.31 7.02 -1.92
CA ARG A 231 -28.46 7.17 -0.47
C ARG A 231 -27.14 7.30 0.28
N LYS A 232 -26.03 6.85 -0.33
CA LYS A 232 -24.67 6.95 0.23
C LYS A 232 -23.84 8.08 -0.37
N ALA A 233 -24.16 8.57 -1.57
CA ALA A 233 -23.51 9.77 -2.12
C ALA A 233 -23.97 11.07 -1.43
N ALA A 234 -25.14 11.05 -0.77
CA ALA A 234 -25.70 12.17 -0.01
C ALA A 234 -25.29 12.20 1.48
N ARG A 235 -24.36 11.33 1.91
CA ARG A 235 -23.77 11.28 3.26
C ARG A 235 -22.27 11.48 3.17
#